data_AF-A0A0U1PYJ3-F1
#
_entry.id   AF-A0A0U1PYJ3-F1
#
_cell.length_a   1.000
_cell.length_b   1.000
_cell.length_c   1.000
_cell.angle_alpha   90.00
_cell.angle_beta   90.00
_cell.angle_gamma   90.00
#
_symmetry.space_group_name_H-M   'P 1'
#
loop_
_entity.id
_entity.type
_entity.pdbx_description
1 polymer ?
#
loop_
_entity_poly.entity_id
_entity_poly.type
_entity_poly.pdbx_seq_one_letter_code
_entity_poly.pdbx_strand_id
1 'polypeptide(L)'
;MTPFIHFLLRRLVATVCGATALAFAGCATAQPTTPAPVARPASAFPAAFQAALAKAQIPLESVALWTAPVDGTPPRAAYRDDVLVSPASTMKLVTTYAALDRLGPAYTWQTRVYADGEIDGGALRGNLYIQGGGDPRLVMERLWGLLRQVQQRGIKVVMGDIVIDRTTYRLPPHNPAAFDDEPLRPYNAAPDALLVNFKSVVLRFVPDPAAGVARIQVAPPVAQLDIPPSVPLEQGSRCPATWRTGMGLDVGTAGQWRFSGRYPAACGERNWAIAYPQPEQFARLAVEGMWREMGGSLTGQVVDGITPATLQPLLTERSATLAEIIRDVNKYSNNVMADHVFLAMCSVGNQGQPVSFEGAQAAAQLWWERRIGNPPGSLLMDNGSGLSRDARVTAQGLGRMLMHAWQSPVMPELLASMPAVGVDGTMRRSRASAAGHIKTGSLRDVNAIAGYVLGRSGQRHVVVAIINHPNAAAARGEAFDALIDWVADDLPQVPVANAQR
;
A
#
# COMPACT_ATOMS: atom_id res chain seq x y z
N MET A 1 7.31 -1.51 56.05
CA MET A 1 7.62 -2.22 57.31
C MET A 1 7.92 -3.68 56.98
N THR A 2 9.20 -4.03 56.89
CA THR A 2 9.77 -5.37 57.12
C THR A 2 10.10 -5.51 58.63
N PRO A 3 10.64 -6.62 59.20
CA PRO A 3 11.27 -7.79 58.56
C PRO A 3 10.93 -9.18 59.16
N PHE A 4 11.45 -10.24 58.52
CA PHE A 4 12.16 -11.37 59.16
C PHE A 4 13.37 -11.70 58.23
N ILE A 5 14.67 -11.80 58.63
CA ILE A 5 15.35 -12.67 59.62
C ILE A 5 15.55 -14.09 59.04
N HIS A 6 16.75 -14.68 58.90
CA HIS A 6 18.10 -14.44 59.48
C HIS A 6 19.25 -14.94 58.53
N PHE A 7 20.45 -14.31 58.45
CA PHE A 7 21.76 -14.65 59.12
C PHE A 7 22.42 -15.99 58.68
N LEU A 8 23.75 -16.25 58.64
CA LEU A 8 25.06 -15.59 58.93
C LEU A 8 25.99 -15.82 57.69
N LEU A 9 27.34 -15.72 57.56
CA LEU A 9 28.61 -15.28 58.24
C LEU A 9 29.59 -15.08 57.02
N ARG A 10 30.46 -14.06 56.82
CA ARG A 10 31.68 -13.59 57.53
C ARG A 10 32.68 -14.74 57.84
N ARG A 11 33.99 -14.66 57.55
CA ARG A 11 34.92 -13.52 57.74
C ARG A 11 36.33 -13.72 57.11
N LEU A 12 37.10 -12.62 57.10
CA LEU A 12 38.57 -12.49 57.19
C LEU A 12 39.46 -12.52 55.93
N VAL A 13 40.57 -11.78 56.07
CA VAL A 13 41.62 -11.41 55.11
C VAL A 13 42.97 -11.61 55.80
N ALA A 14 43.99 -12.15 55.12
CA ALA A 14 45.40 -11.97 55.45
C ALA A 14 46.30 -12.31 54.26
N THR A 15 47.42 -11.60 54.12
CA THR A 15 48.40 -11.75 53.02
C THR A 15 49.63 -12.56 53.48
N VAL A 16 50.17 -13.43 52.62
CA VAL A 16 51.55 -13.95 52.75
C VAL A 16 52.20 -13.97 51.36
N CYS A 17 53.44 -13.52 51.25
CA CYS A 17 54.22 -13.55 50.01
C CYS A 17 54.80 -14.94 49.74
N GLY A 18 54.80 -15.36 48.47
CA GLY A 18 55.54 -16.53 47.99
C GLY A 18 56.07 -16.26 46.59
N ALA A 19 57.38 -16.04 46.46
CA ALA A 19 58.01 -15.74 45.17
C ALA A 19 58.55 -17.03 44.53
N THR A 20 58.02 -17.40 43.36
CA THR A 20 58.56 -18.45 42.50
C THR A 20 58.59 -17.97 41.05
N ALA A 21 59.78 -17.61 40.58
CA ALA A 21 60.00 -17.27 39.18
C ALA A 21 60.07 -18.57 38.35
N LEU A 22 59.10 -18.78 37.48
CA LEU A 22 59.10 -19.86 36.49
C LEU A 22 58.92 -19.25 35.09
N ALA A 23 59.99 -19.31 34.29
CA ALA A 23 59.99 -18.76 32.94
C ALA A 23 59.21 -19.68 32.00
N PHE A 24 57.98 -19.28 31.66
CA PHE A 24 57.25 -19.88 30.53
C PHE A 24 57.52 -19.09 29.25
N ALA A 25 57.91 -19.81 28.20
CA ALA A 25 58.18 -19.23 26.89
C ALA A 25 56.89 -18.61 26.30
N GLY A 26 57.06 -17.49 25.59
CA GLY A 26 55.95 -16.71 25.06
C GLY A 26 55.18 -17.44 23.96
N CYS A 27 54.10 -18.12 24.32
CA CYS A 27 53.03 -18.42 23.39
C CYS A 27 52.32 -17.10 23.06
N ALA A 28 52.67 -16.52 21.90
CA ALA A 28 52.02 -15.30 21.42
C ALA A 28 50.51 -15.55 21.26
N THR A 29 49.70 -14.86 22.07
CA THR A 29 48.25 -14.91 21.95
C THR A 29 47.84 -14.23 20.65
N ALA A 30 47.56 -15.04 19.63
CA ALA A 30 46.98 -14.58 18.39
C ALA A 30 45.67 -13.83 18.70
N GLN A 31 45.69 -12.51 18.57
CA GLN A 31 44.47 -11.71 18.62
C GLN A 31 43.53 -12.25 17.54
N PRO A 32 42.22 -12.40 17.80
CA PRO A 32 41.27 -12.72 16.75
C PRO A 32 41.26 -11.55 15.77
N THR A 33 41.94 -11.74 14.63
CA THR A 33 41.95 -10.75 13.55
C THR A 33 40.51 -10.61 13.05
N THR A 34 39.90 -9.47 13.33
CA THR A 34 38.66 -9.09 12.65
C THR A 34 38.94 -9.17 11.15
N PRO A 35 38.19 -10.00 10.40
CA PRO A 35 38.43 -10.13 8.97
C PRO A 35 38.26 -8.75 8.35
N ALA A 36 39.31 -8.26 7.69
CA ALA A 36 39.27 -6.97 7.01
C ALA A 36 38.06 -6.95 6.06
N PRO A 37 37.30 -5.84 5.98
CA PRO A 37 36.10 -5.79 5.15
C PRO A 37 36.47 -6.12 3.71
N VAL A 38 35.97 -7.26 3.23
CA VAL A 38 36.26 -7.76 1.87
C VAL A 38 35.69 -6.74 0.89
N ALA A 39 36.59 -5.97 0.27
CA ALA A 39 36.22 -4.94 -0.70
C ALA A 39 35.44 -5.62 -1.84
N ARG A 40 34.17 -5.25 -2.01
CA ARG A 40 33.26 -5.86 -3.00
C ARG A 40 33.42 -5.20 -4.38
N PRO A 41 33.96 -5.87 -5.42
CA PRO A 41 33.80 -5.43 -6.79
C PRO A 41 32.42 -5.88 -7.31
N ALA A 42 31.43 -4.99 -7.26
CA ALA A 42 30.09 -5.22 -7.83
C ALA A 42 29.76 -4.19 -8.93
N SER A 43 30.79 -3.71 -9.63
CA SER A 43 30.73 -2.63 -10.61
C SER A 43 30.38 -3.13 -12.02
N ALA A 44 29.12 -3.48 -12.24
CA ALA A 44 28.58 -3.73 -13.58
C ALA A 44 27.09 -3.35 -13.67
N PHE A 45 26.78 -2.05 -13.53
CA PHE A 45 25.51 -1.55 -14.06
C PHE A 45 25.43 -1.87 -15.57
N PRO A 46 24.29 -2.33 -16.10
CA PRO A 46 24.17 -2.64 -17.53
C PRO A 46 24.52 -1.42 -18.39
N ALA A 47 25.27 -1.59 -19.49
CA ALA A 47 25.70 -0.44 -20.30
C ALA A 47 24.51 0.38 -20.82
N ALA A 48 23.42 -0.29 -21.20
CA ALA A 48 22.15 0.33 -21.59
C ALA A 48 21.44 1.06 -20.42
N PHE A 49 21.51 0.52 -19.19
CA PHE A 49 21.00 1.20 -17.98
C PHE A 49 21.80 2.47 -17.68
N GLN A 50 23.13 2.41 -17.74
CA GLN A 50 24.00 3.58 -17.57
C GLN A 50 23.73 4.65 -18.63
N ALA A 51 23.60 4.26 -19.90
CA ALA A 51 23.26 5.17 -21.00
C ALA A 51 21.88 5.82 -20.81
N ALA A 52 20.87 5.06 -20.39
CA ALA A 52 19.54 5.58 -20.11
C ALA A 52 19.52 6.56 -18.92
N LEU A 53 20.29 6.30 -17.86
CA LEU A 53 20.44 7.22 -16.73
C LEU A 53 21.20 8.50 -17.12
N ALA A 54 22.29 8.39 -17.89
CA ALA A 54 23.03 9.54 -18.40
C ALA A 54 22.14 10.43 -19.29
N LYS A 55 21.37 9.81 -20.20
CA LYS A 55 20.35 10.47 -21.03
C LYS A 55 19.25 11.15 -20.21
N ALA A 56 18.84 10.55 -19.09
CA ALA A 56 17.90 11.12 -18.13
C ALA A 56 18.53 12.15 -17.17
N GLN A 57 19.82 12.43 -17.29
CA GLN A 57 20.59 13.28 -16.37
C GLN A 57 20.42 12.85 -14.90
N ILE A 58 20.66 11.56 -14.64
CA ILE A 58 20.66 10.94 -13.31
C ILE A 58 22.04 10.32 -13.08
N PRO A 59 22.79 10.73 -12.04
CA PRO A 59 24.09 10.16 -11.76
C PRO A 59 23.95 8.85 -10.96
N LEU A 60 24.95 7.96 -11.05
CA LEU A 60 24.84 6.58 -10.54
C LEU A 60 24.66 6.52 -9.01
N GLU A 61 25.22 7.46 -8.26
CA GLU A 61 25.08 7.55 -6.80
C GLU A 61 23.67 7.90 -6.32
N SER A 62 22.76 8.30 -7.22
CA SER A 62 21.32 8.42 -6.94
C SER A 62 20.58 7.09 -6.98
N VAL A 63 21.26 5.98 -7.30
CA VAL A 63 20.68 4.63 -7.43
C VAL A 63 21.11 3.76 -6.25
N ALA A 64 20.15 3.02 -5.67
CA ALA A 64 20.41 1.81 -4.90
C ALA A 64 19.93 0.60 -5.71
N LEU A 65 20.80 -0.38 -5.94
CA LEU A 65 20.56 -1.57 -6.76
C LEU A 65 20.96 -2.83 -5.99
N TRP A 66 20.09 -3.84 -6.01
CA TRP A 66 20.38 -5.17 -5.53
C TRP A 66 19.66 -6.22 -6.39
N THR A 67 20.37 -7.28 -6.80
CA THR A 67 19.77 -8.38 -7.58
C THR A 67 20.55 -9.69 -7.41
N ALA A 68 19.82 -10.80 -7.29
CA ALA A 68 20.35 -12.14 -7.09
C ALA A 68 19.39 -13.21 -7.66
N PRO A 69 19.87 -14.42 -7.99
CA PRO A 69 18.99 -15.58 -8.16
C PRO A 69 18.13 -15.81 -6.92
N VAL A 70 16.87 -16.22 -7.08
CA VAL A 70 15.95 -16.45 -5.94
C VAL A 70 16.46 -17.53 -4.98
N ASP A 71 17.19 -18.52 -5.49
CA ASP A 71 17.75 -19.65 -4.73
C ASP A 71 19.27 -19.52 -4.49
N GLY A 72 19.88 -18.36 -4.78
CA GLY A 72 21.34 -18.23 -4.88
C GLY A 72 21.94 -16.99 -4.20
N THR A 73 23.16 -17.15 -3.70
CA THR A 73 24.05 -16.06 -3.26
C THR A 73 25.48 -16.36 -3.73
N PRO A 74 26.38 -15.37 -3.92
CA PRO A 74 26.22 -13.92 -3.72
C PRO A 74 25.27 -13.24 -4.74
N PRO A 75 24.85 -11.98 -4.51
CA PRO A 75 24.10 -11.20 -5.50
C PRO A 75 24.90 -10.96 -6.78
N ARG A 76 24.20 -10.96 -7.92
CA ARG A 76 24.73 -10.67 -9.27
C ARG A 76 25.16 -9.20 -9.41
N ALA A 77 24.46 -8.29 -8.75
CA ALA A 77 24.90 -6.90 -8.56
C ALA A 77 24.36 -6.34 -7.23
N ALA A 78 25.17 -5.49 -6.60
CA ALA A 78 24.88 -4.82 -5.34
C ALA A 78 25.61 -3.47 -5.32
N TYR A 79 24.87 -2.36 -5.29
CA TYR A 79 25.43 -1.01 -5.31
C TYR A 79 24.57 -0.10 -4.42
N ARG A 80 25.19 0.50 -3.40
CA ARG A 80 24.50 1.26 -2.33
C ARG A 80 23.33 0.47 -1.74
N ASP A 81 23.45 -0.86 -1.69
CA ASP A 81 22.35 -1.77 -1.39
C ASP A 81 21.95 -1.74 0.09
N ASP A 82 22.85 -1.29 0.96
CA ASP A 82 22.68 -1.05 2.39
C ASP A 82 22.21 0.37 2.75
N VAL A 83 22.12 1.30 1.77
CA VAL A 83 21.71 2.69 2.01
C VAL A 83 20.19 2.79 2.15
N LEU A 84 19.73 3.52 3.18
CA LEU A 84 18.32 3.87 3.36
C LEU A 84 17.86 4.88 2.29
N VAL A 85 17.05 4.41 1.35
CA VAL A 85 16.47 5.20 0.25
C VAL A 85 14.95 5.26 0.38
N SER A 86 14.31 6.28 -0.17
CA SER A 86 12.85 6.34 -0.26
C SER A 86 12.36 5.38 -1.35
N PRO A 87 11.50 4.38 -1.02
CA PRO A 87 11.06 3.35 -1.97
C PRO A 87 9.84 3.75 -2.82
N ALA A 88 9.10 4.79 -2.41
CA ALA A 88 7.73 5.01 -2.87
C ALA A 88 6.87 3.73 -2.75
N SER A 89 5.97 3.49 -3.71
CA SER A 89 5.06 2.33 -3.72
C SER A 89 5.69 0.94 -3.92
N THR A 90 7.03 0.77 -3.91
CA THR A 90 7.60 -0.57 -3.68
C THR A 90 7.52 -0.99 -2.21
N MET A 91 7.34 -0.03 -1.28
CA MET A 91 7.03 -0.30 0.14
C MET A 91 5.81 -1.22 0.32
N LYS A 92 4.84 -1.13 -0.61
CA LYS A 92 3.66 -2.00 -0.62
C LYS A 92 4.01 -3.49 -0.64
N LEU A 93 5.19 -3.89 -1.14
CA LEU A 93 5.63 -5.29 -1.06
C LEU A 93 5.89 -5.75 0.38
N VAL A 94 6.49 -4.88 1.21
CA VAL A 94 6.70 -5.13 2.64
C VAL A 94 5.33 -5.31 3.30
N THR A 95 4.43 -4.36 3.10
CA THR A 95 3.05 -4.38 3.59
C THR A 95 2.28 -5.64 3.17
N THR A 96 2.25 -5.96 1.87
CA THR A 96 1.44 -7.09 1.37
C THR A 96 2.03 -8.44 1.73
N TYR A 97 3.37 -8.59 1.76
CA TYR A 97 3.98 -9.86 2.16
C TYR A 97 3.91 -10.08 3.67
N ALA A 98 4.17 -9.05 4.49
CA ALA A 98 4.02 -9.13 5.94
C ALA A 98 2.57 -9.44 6.35
N ALA A 99 1.57 -8.88 5.64
CA ALA A 99 0.19 -9.25 5.84
C ALA A 99 -0.09 -10.71 5.45
N LEU A 100 0.38 -11.22 4.31
CA LEU A 100 0.20 -12.63 3.93
C LEU A 100 0.80 -13.59 4.97
N ASP A 101 2.03 -13.35 5.39
CA ASP A 101 2.78 -14.22 6.31
C ASP A 101 2.25 -14.15 7.77
N ARG A 102 1.61 -13.04 8.17
CA ARG A 102 1.00 -12.86 9.52
C ARG A 102 -0.49 -13.21 9.61
N LEU A 103 -1.27 -12.95 8.55
CA LEU A 103 -2.74 -13.08 8.54
C LEU A 103 -3.23 -14.32 7.79
N GLY A 104 -2.44 -14.82 6.83
CA GLY A 104 -2.82 -15.87 5.88
C GLY A 104 -3.63 -15.33 4.69
N PRO A 105 -3.53 -15.95 3.50
CA PRO A 105 -4.16 -15.46 2.27
C PRO A 105 -5.69 -15.42 2.34
N ALA A 106 -6.29 -16.26 3.18
CA ALA A 106 -7.74 -16.37 3.39
C ALA A 106 -8.31 -15.40 4.44
N TYR A 107 -7.51 -14.46 4.97
CA TYR A 107 -8.00 -13.44 5.90
C TYR A 107 -9.09 -12.57 5.25
N THR A 108 -10.13 -12.23 6.02
CA THR A 108 -11.22 -11.33 5.60
C THR A 108 -11.53 -10.32 6.69
N TRP A 109 -11.65 -9.05 6.32
CA TRP A 109 -12.26 -8.01 7.15
C TRP A 109 -13.77 -8.26 7.29
N GLN A 110 -14.40 -7.69 8.33
CA GLN A 110 -15.81 -7.93 8.66
C GLN A 110 -16.55 -6.62 8.93
N THR A 111 -17.55 -6.30 8.11
CA THR A 111 -18.48 -5.19 8.36
C THR A 111 -19.73 -5.75 9.01
N ARG A 112 -20.09 -5.25 10.19
CA ARG A 112 -21.23 -5.78 10.98
C ARG A 112 -22.36 -4.78 11.00
N VAL A 113 -23.58 -5.27 10.90
CA VAL A 113 -24.79 -4.45 11.04
C VAL A 113 -25.58 -4.94 12.23
N TYR A 114 -26.03 -4.01 13.06
CA TYR A 114 -26.86 -4.24 14.25
C TYR A 114 -28.10 -3.36 14.15
N ALA A 115 -29.11 -3.67 14.96
CA ALA A 115 -30.29 -2.85 15.12
C ALA A 115 -30.66 -2.77 16.61
N ASP A 116 -31.13 -1.62 17.06
CA ASP A 116 -31.94 -1.52 18.28
C ASP A 116 -33.42 -1.34 17.91
N GLY A 117 -34.32 -1.62 18.86
CA GLY A 117 -35.76 -1.57 18.64
C GLY A 117 -36.34 -2.74 17.85
N GLU A 118 -37.64 -2.64 17.54
CA GLU A 118 -38.43 -3.71 16.89
C GLU A 118 -38.59 -3.46 15.39
N ILE A 119 -38.72 -4.53 14.60
CA ILE A 119 -39.01 -4.47 13.16
C ILE A 119 -40.49 -4.82 12.94
N ASP A 120 -41.30 -3.82 12.59
CA ASP A 120 -42.75 -3.92 12.43
C ASP A 120 -43.20 -3.30 11.10
N GLY A 121 -44.05 -3.99 10.33
CA GLY A 121 -44.57 -3.52 9.03
C GLY A 121 -43.54 -3.26 7.92
N GLY A 122 -42.24 -3.44 8.19
CA GLY A 122 -41.13 -3.01 7.35
C GLY A 122 -40.35 -1.80 7.87
N ALA A 123 -40.68 -1.29 9.05
CA ALA A 123 -40.01 -0.20 9.74
C ALA A 123 -39.25 -0.70 10.98
N LEU A 124 -38.00 -0.27 11.13
CA LEU A 124 -37.24 -0.42 12.36
C LEU A 124 -37.58 0.74 13.31
N ARG A 125 -38.21 0.43 14.45
CA ARG A 125 -38.55 1.36 15.53
C ARG A 125 -37.34 1.64 16.44
N GLY A 126 -36.24 2.05 15.82
CA GLY A 126 -34.93 2.22 16.46
C GLY A 126 -33.83 2.55 15.46
N ASN A 127 -32.58 2.42 15.89
CA ASN A 127 -31.37 2.79 15.13
C ASN A 127 -30.74 1.59 14.43
N LEU A 128 -30.16 1.82 13.25
CA LEU A 128 -29.38 0.84 12.50
C LEU A 128 -27.87 1.16 12.65
N TYR A 129 -27.09 0.29 13.28
CA TYR A 129 -25.65 0.50 13.44
C TYR A 129 -24.87 -0.23 12.34
N ILE A 130 -23.93 0.46 11.69
CA ILE A 130 -22.98 -0.13 10.75
C ILE A 130 -21.58 0.02 11.33
N GLN A 131 -21.05 -1.07 11.88
CA GLN A 131 -19.69 -1.12 12.41
C GLN A 131 -18.71 -1.52 11.30
N GLY A 132 -17.82 -0.60 10.97
CA GLY A 132 -16.74 -0.81 10.03
C GLY A 132 -15.62 -1.65 10.63
N GLY A 133 -15.25 -2.75 9.97
CA GLY A 133 -14.11 -3.60 10.34
C GLY A 133 -12.79 -3.28 9.64
N GLY A 134 -12.73 -2.19 8.87
CA GLY A 134 -11.56 -1.84 8.06
C GLY A 134 -11.50 -2.50 6.69
N ASP A 135 -12.64 -2.87 6.09
CA ASP A 135 -12.70 -3.50 4.76
C ASP A 135 -12.08 -2.59 3.68
N PRO A 136 -10.95 -2.96 3.06
CA PRO A 136 -10.25 -2.11 2.08
C PRO A 136 -10.97 -2.02 0.73
N ARG A 137 -12.02 -2.81 0.48
CA ARG A 137 -12.73 -2.86 -0.81
C ARG A 137 -14.25 -2.89 -0.59
N LEU A 138 -14.75 -2.04 0.30
CA LEU A 138 -16.18 -1.70 0.39
C LEU A 138 -16.57 -0.69 -0.72
N VAL A 139 -16.43 -1.13 -1.97
CA VAL A 139 -16.85 -0.39 -3.17
C VAL A 139 -18.39 -0.28 -3.25
N MET A 140 -18.89 0.62 -4.10
CA MET A 140 -20.32 0.92 -4.27
C MET A 140 -21.21 -0.33 -4.35
N GLU A 141 -20.81 -1.34 -5.13
CA GLU A 141 -21.57 -2.57 -5.36
C GLU A 141 -21.70 -3.42 -4.09
N ARG A 142 -20.69 -3.38 -3.21
CA ARG A 142 -20.69 -4.08 -1.93
C ARG A 142 -21.38 -3.30 -0.82
N LEU A 143 -21.36 -1.97 -0.86
CA LEU A 143 -22.25 -1.17 -0.02
C LEU A 143 -23.72 -1.40 -0.37
N TRP A 144 -24.06 -1.42 -1.67
CA TRP A 144 -25.39 -1.81 -2.15
C TRP A 144 -25.76 -3.22 -1.68
N GLY A 145 -24.84 -4.19 -1.82
CA GLY A 145 -25.04 -5.56 -1.34
C GLY A 145 -25.30 -5.66 0.17
N LEU A 146 -24.54 -4.92 0.99
CA LEU A 146 -24.73 -4.82 2.44
C LEU A 146 -26.11 -4.27 2.80
N LEU A 147 -26.48 -3.10 2.25
CA LEU A 147 -27.77 -2.47 2.49
C LEU A 147 -28.93 -3.28 1.91
N ARG A 148 -28.70 -4.07 0.85
CA ARG A 148 -29.71 -4.98 0.29
C ARG A 148 -29.98 -6.16 1.20
N GLN A 149 -28.95 -6.70 1.86
CA GLN A 149 -29.13 -7.70 2.91
C GLN A 149 -29.91 -7.12 4.11
N VAL A 150 -29.69 -5.85 4.48
CA VAL A 150 -30.50 -5.16 5.51
C VAL A 150 -31.99 -5.09 5.10
N GLN A 151 -32.27 -4.71 3.84
CA GLN A 151 -33.65 -4.76 3.31
C GLN A 151 -34.26 -6.16 3.30
N GLN A 152 -33.45 -7.20 3.06
CA GLN A 152 -33.88 -8.61 3.12
C GLN A 152 -34.15 -9.10 4.55
N ARG A 153 -33.65 -8.41 5.59
CA ARG A 153 -34.05 -8.61 7.00
C ARG A 153 -35.34 -7.87 7.38
N GLY A 154 -36.03 -7.29 6.40
CA GLY A 154 -37.32 -6.62 6.57
C GLY A 154 -37.23 -5.11 6.81
N ILE A 155 -36.04 -4.55 7.00
CA ILE A 155 -35.86 -3.11 7.29
C ILE A 155 -35.93 -2.32 5.98
N LYS A 156 -37.03 -1.59 5.75
CA LYS A 156 -37.22 -0.67 4.60
C LYS A 156 -37.26 0.79 5.05
N VAL A 157 -37.74 1.03 6.26
CA VAL A 157 -37.74 2.34 6.93
C VAL A 157 -36.88 2.21 8.18
N VAL A 158 -35.98 3.16 8.44
CA VAL A 158 -35.31 3.34 9.73
C VAL A 158 -35.95 4.55 10.41
N MET A 159 -36.54 4.34 11.59
CA MET A 159 -37.25 5.42 12.31
C MET A 159 -36.33 6.25 13.22
N GLY A 160 -35.25 5.66 13.72
CA GLY A 160 -34.13 6.36 14.34
C GLY A 160 -33.08 6.77 13.31
N ASP A 161 -31.81 6.76 13.75
CA ASP A 161 -30.65 7.08 12.93
C ASP A 161 -30.01 5.84 12.28
N ILE A 162 -29.16 6.07 11.27
CA ILE A 162 -28.13 5.10 10.86
C ILE A 162 -26.80 5.54 11.48
N VAL A 163 -26.27 4.74 12.39
CA VAL A 163 -25.07 5.07 13.18
C VAL A 163 -23.85 4.38 12.59
N ILE A 164 -22.86 5.15 12.14
CA ILE A 164 -21.59 4.61 11.63
C ILE A 164 -20.58 4.51 12.77
N ASP A 165 -20.22 3.27 13.12
CA ASP A 165 -19.25 2.94 14.16
C ASP A 165 -17.89 2.65 13.52
N ARG A 166 -16.88 3.45 13.91
CA ARG A 166 -15.48 3.35 13.45
C ARG A 166 -14.51 2.91 14.55
N THR A 167 -15.00 2.53 15.73
CA THR A 167 -14.16 2.28 16.93
C THR A 167 -13.12 1.17 16.77
N THR A 168 -13.26 0.31 15.76
CA THR A 168 -12.22 -0.63 15.31
C THR A 168 -10.88 0.04 15.01
N TYR A 169 -10.88 1.30 14.55
CA TYR A 169 -9.69 2.07 14.16
C TYR A 169 -9.48 3.25 15.13
N ARG A 170 -8.22 3.50 15.52
CA ARG A 170 -7.80 4.71 16.24
C ARG A 170 -6.63 5.34 15.48
N LEU A 171 -6.93 6.36 14.67
CA LEU A 171 -5.97 7.01 13.78
C LEU A 171 -5.84 8.51 14.12
N PRO A 172 -4.68 9.13 13.85
CA PRO A 172 -4.53 10.58 13.95
C PRO A 172 -5.35 11.31 12.87
N PRO A 173 -5.69 12.60 13.07
CA PRO A 173 -6.27 13.44 12.02
C PRO A 173 -5.36 13.50 10.79
N HIS A 174 -5.97 13.45 9.60
CA HIS A 174 -5.26 13.51 8.32
C HIS A 174 -5.55 14.80 7.56
N ASN A 175 -4.53 15.33 6.87
CA ASN A 175 -4.67 16.42 5.92
C ASN A 175 -4.36 15.90 4.50
N PRO A 176 -5.35 15.72 3.62
CA PRO A 176 -5.14 15.24 2.24
C PRO A 176 -4.22 16.12 1.38
N ALA A 177 -4.00 17.39 1.73
CA ALA A 177 -3.08 18.27 1.00
C ALA A 177 -1.61 18.16 1.48
N ALA A 178 -1.34 17.55 2.65
CA ALA A 178 -0.04 17.66 3.32
C ALA A 178 1.14 17.00 2.57
N PHE A 179 0.88 16.11 1.61
CA PHE A 179 1.95 15.44 0.87
C PHE A 179 2.43 16.26 -0.34
N ASP A 180 1.51 16.81 -1.13
CA ASP A 180 1.78 17.41 -2.45
C ASP A 180 0.75 18.46 -2.91
N ASP A 181 -0.04 19.01 -1.99
CA ASP A 181 -1.10 20.03 -2.23
C ASP A 181 -2.21 19.60 -3.21
N GLU A 182 -2.43 18.28 -3.34
CA GLU A 182 -3.41 17.68 -4.24
C GLU A 182 -4.53 16.93 -3.48
N PRO A 183 -5.30 17.60 -2.60
CA PRO A 183 -6.25 16.94 -1.68
C PRO A 183 -7.38 16.17 -2.36
N LEU A 184 -7.70 16.50 -3.62
CA LEU A 184 -8.76 15.86 -4.41
C LEU A 184 -8.29 14.60 -5.16
N ARG A 185 -7.04 14.17 -4.99
CA ARG A 185 -6.52 12.94 -5.61
C ARG A 185 -6.85 11.72 -4.72
N PRO A 186 -7.49 10.66 -5.25
CA PRO A 186 -7.79 9.42 -4.50
C PRO A 186 -6.58 8.73 -3.85
N TYR A 187 -5.35 9.05 -4.27
CA TYR A 187 -4.13 8.51 -3.63
C TYR A 187 -3.79 9.19 -2.30
N ASN A 188 -4.35 10.37 -2.01
CA ASN A 188 -4.19 11.12 -0.75
C ASN A 188 -5.31 10.83 0.28
N ALA A 189 -6.22 9.89 0.00
CA ALA A 189 -7.27 9.48 0.92
C ALA A 189 -6.69 8.67 2.10
N ALA A 190 -7.09 9.02 3.32
CA ALA A 190 -6.73 8.26 4.53
C ALA A 190 -7.62 7.03 4.74
N PRO A 191 -7.13 6.01 5.49
CA PRO A 191 -7.94 4.90 5.97
C PRO A 191 -9.19 5.31 6.75
N ASP A 192 -10.17 4.42 6.79
CA ASP A 192 -11.39 4.55 7.59
C ASP A 192 -11.90 3.14 7.95
N ALA A 193 -12.34 2.92 9.19
CA ALA A 193 -12.93 1.64 9.57
C ALA A 193 -14.13 1.25 8.66
N LEU A 194 -14.87 2.23 8.14
CA LEU A 194 -15.87 2.05 7.08
C LEU A 194 -15.45 2.80 5.80
N LEU A 195 -14.37 2.34 5.16
CA LEU A 195 -13.86 2.88 3.89
C LEU A 195 -14.80 2.58 2.70
N VAL A 196 -15.92 3.29 2.64
CA VAL A 196 -16.78 3.33 1.46
C VAL A 196 -15.98 3.89 0.29
N ASN A 197 -15.94 3.15 -0.82
CA ASN A 197 -15.46 3.55 -2.15
C ASN A 197 -14.15 4.38 -2.15
N PHE A 198 -13.17 3.99 -1.32
CA PHE A 198 -11.87 4.68 -1.20
C PHE A 198 -11.97 6.17 -0.83
N LYS A 199 -12.97 6.56 -0.02
CA LYS A 199 -13.31 7.96 0.30
C LYS A 199 -13.45 8.86 -0.95
N SER A 200 -13.89 8.28 -2.08
CA SER A 200 -13.86 8.90 -3.41
C SER A 200 -15.17 8.76 -4.19
N VAL A 201 -15.50 9.82 -4.94
CA VAL A 201 -16.59 9.86 -5.94
C VAL A 201 -16.00 9.66 -7.33
N VAL A 202 -16.68 8.90 -8.18
CA VAL A 202 -16.40 8.81 -9.62
C VAL A 202 -17.46 9.61 -10.38
N LEU A 203 -17.00 10.64 -11.09
CA LEU A 203 -17.80 11.35 -12.07
C LEU A 203 -17.59 10.74 -13.46
N ARG A 204 -18.65 10.21 -14.05
CA ARG A 204 -18.67 9.66 -15.42
C ARG A 204 -19.31 10.69 -16.36
N PHE A 205 -18.51 11.21 -17.28
CA PHE A 205 -18.92 12.17 -18.30
C PHE A 205 -19.31 11.44 -19.57
N VAL A 206 -20.55 11.62 -20.02
CA VAL A 206 -21.13 10.99 -21.21
C VAL A 206 -21.53 12.09 -22.21
N PRO A 207 -20.80 12.28 -23.33
CA PRO A 207 -21.15 13.29 -24.33
C PRO A 207 -22.52 13.03 -24.97
N ASP A 208 -23.33 14.09 -25.05
CA ASP A 208 -24.58 14.18 -25.78
C ASP A 208 -24.47 15.32 -26.81
N PRO A 209 -23.94 15.03 -28.02
CA PRO A 209 -23.68 16.07 -29.02
C PRO A 209 -24.94 16.75 -29.54
N ALA A 210 -26.10 16.09 -29.46
CA ALA A 210 -27.38 16.63 -29.89
C ALA A 210 -27.92 17.68 -28.88
N ALA A 211 -27.74 17.43 -27.58
CA ALA A 211 -28.04 18.41 -26.54
C ALA A 211 -26.90 19.43 -26.29
N GLY A 212 -25.73 19.26 -26.93
CA GLY A 212 -24.58 20.15 -26.78
C GLY A 212 -23.87 20.08 -25.42
N VAL A 213 -24.10 19.01 -24.65
CA VAL A 213 -23.62 18.86 -23.26
C VAL A 213 -22.95 17.49 -23.04
N ALA A 214 -22.07 17.39 -22.04
CA ALA A 214 -21.71 16.10 -21.45
C ALA A 214 -22.53 15.89 -20.18
N ARG A 215 -23.33 14.83 -20.14
CA ARG A 215 -24.11 14.42 -18.96
C ARG A 215 -23.16 13.86 -17.90
N ILE A 216 -23.43 14.20 -16.64
CA ILE A 216 -22.63 13.77 -15.49
C ILE A 216 -23.42 12.69 -14.74
N GLN A 217 -22.77 11.54 -14.52
CA GLN A 217 -23.24 10.49 -13.63
C GLN A 217 -22.29 10.40 -12.44
N VAL A 218 -22.84 10.12 -11.25
CA VAL A 218 -22.13 10.16 -9.96
C VAL A 218 -22.18 8.77 -9.32
N ALA A 219 -21.04 8.24 -8.89
CA ALA A 219 -20.96 6.93 -8.23
C ALA A 219 -19.92 6.94 -7.09
N PRO A 220 -20.24 6.52 -5.85
CA PRO A 220 -21.58 6.13 -5.38
C PRO A 220 -22.57 7.32 -5.36
N PRO A 221 -23.87 7.07 -5.16
CA PRO A 221 -24.82 8.11 -4.79
C PRO A 221 -24.40 8.72 -3.45
N VAL A 222 -24.35 10.05 -3.37
CA VAL A 222 -23.95 10.80 -2.17
C VAL A 222 -25.10 11.73 -1.80
N ALA A 223 -25.67 11.56 -0.61
CA ALA A 223 -26.69 12.47 -0.10
C ALA A 223 -26.10 13.88 0.06
N GLN A 224 -26.93 14.91 -0.11
CA GLN A 224 -26.56 16.32 0.08
C GLN A 224 -25.47 16.83 -0.89
N LEU A 225 -25.12 16.06 -1.93
CA LEU A 225 -24.24 16.48 -3.03
C LEU A 225 -25.06 17.09 -4.18
N ASP A 226 -25.03 18.41 -4.28
CA ASP A 226 -25.54 19.18 -5.41
C ASP A 226 -24.42 19.41 -6.44
N ILE A 227 -24.58 18.77 -7.60
CA ILE A 227 -23.67 18.83 -8.75
C ILE A 227 -24.53 18.95 -10.03
N PRO A 228 -24.17 19.82 -11.00
CA PRO A 228 -24.98 19.97 -12.20
C PRO A 228 -25.07 18.65 -12.99
N PRO A 229 -26.25 18.27 -13.52
CA PRO A 229 -26.45 16.99 -14.23
C PRO A 229 -25.74 16.94 -15.59
N SER A 230 -25.18 18.06 -16.06
CA SER A 230 -24.39 18.14 -17.28
C SER A 230 -23.53 19.41 -17.31
N VAL A 231 -22.53 19.43 -18.20
CA VAL A 231 -21.72 20.61 -18.54
C VAL A 231 -21.73 20.86 -20.06
N PRO A 232 -21.51 22.08 -20.56
CA PRO A 232 -21.42 22.34 -21.99
C PRO A 232 -20.27 21.58 -22.65
N LEU A 233 -20.47 21.13 -23.89
CA LEU A 233 -19.39 20.59 -24.70
C LEU A 233 -18.45 21.69 -25.22
N GLU A 234 -17.22 21.27 -25.49
CA GLU A 234 -16.27 21.93 -26.36
C GLU A 234 -15.99 21.02 -27.58
N GLN A 235 -15.97 21.60 -28.78
CA GLN A 235 -15.66 20.87 -30.00
C GLN A 235 -14.15 20.90 -30.29
N GLY A 236 -13.60 19.77 -30.74
CA GLY A 236 -12.18 19.65 -31.05
C GLY A 236 -11.83 18.29 -31.65
N SER A 237 -10.62 18.16 -32.21
CA SER A 237 -10.17 16.96 -32.92
C SER A 237 -9.47 15.92 -32.03
N ARG A 238 -9.14 16.26 -30.78
CA ARG A 238 -8.44 15.37 -29.84
C ARG A 238 -8.82 15.68 -28.38
N CYS A 239 -8.83 14.66 -27.53
CA CYS A 239 -8.89 14.85 -26.08
C CYS A 239 -7.56 15.48 -25.57
N PRO A 240 -7.57 16.65 -24.91
CA PRO A 240 -6.38 17.19 -24.27
C PRO A 240 -6.04 16.38 -23.01
N ALA A 241 -4.76 16.13 -22.75
CA ALA A 241 -4.33 15.43 -21.53
C ALA A 241 -4.74 16.17 -20.24
N THR A 242 -4.87 17.49 -20.33
CA THR A 242 -5.26 18.43 -19.28
C THR A 242 -6.78 18.61 -19.11
N TRP A 243 -7.63 17.79 -19.75
CA TRP A 243 -9.10 17.97 -19.74
C TRP A 243 -9.70 18.16 -18.34
N ARG A 244 -9.20 17.44 -17.33
CA ARG A 244 -9.64 17.58 -15.92
C ARG A 244 -9.35 18.95 -15.32
N THR A 245 -8.22 19.56 -15.67
CA THR A 245 -7.89 20.94 -15.28
C THR A 245 -8.77 21.93 -16.05
N GLY A 246 -8.97 21.71 -17.35
CA GLY A 246 -9.84 22.52 -18.21
C GLY A 246 -11.33 22.49 -17.85
N MET A 247 -11.77 21.50 -17.06
CA MET A 247 -13.13 21.44 -16.50
C MET A 247 -13.38 22.49 -15.39
N GLY A 248 -12.34 23.00 -14.73
CA GLY A 248 -12.46 24.03 -13.70
C GLY A 248 -13.42 23.66 -12.56
N LEU A 249 -13.22 22.47 -11.97
CA LEU A 249 -14.01 21.96 -10.84
C LEU A 249 -13.75 22.80 -9.58
N ASP A 250 -14.81 23.39 -9.04
CA ASP A 250 -14.86 24.02 -7.72
C ASP A 250 -15.67 23.15 -6.75
N VAL A 251 -15.17 23.06 -5.52
CA VAL A 251 -15.70 22.31 -4.37
C VAL A 251 -15.55 23.07 -3.05
N GLY A 252 -15.24 24.37 -3.10
CA GLY A 252 -14.97 25.20 -1.90
C GLY A 252 -16.17 25.34 -0.97
N THR A 253 -17.39 25.16 -1.48
CA THR A 253 -18.62 25.06 -0.68
C THR A 253 -18.97 23.58 -0.45
N ALA A 254 -19.09 23.18 0.82
CA ALA A 254 -19.42 21.79 1.18
C ALA A 254 -20.75 21.35 0.52
N GLY A 255 -20.74 20.15 -0.09
CA GLY A 255 -21.89 19.60 -0.82
C GLY A 255 -22.22 20.28 -2.16
N GLN A 256 -21.63 21.42 -2.52
CA GLN A 256 -21.93 22.11 -3.78
C GLN A 256 -20.73 22.06 -4.74
N TRP A 257 -20.83 21.21 -5.76
CA TRP A 257 -19.78 21.07 -6.77
C TRP A 257 -20.18 21.83 -8.04
N ARG A 258 -19.22 22.57 -8.62
CA ARG A 258 -19.44 23.45 -9.78
C ARG A 258 -18.33 23.27 -10.82
N PHE A 259 -18.63 23.59 -12.07
CA PHE A 259 -17.66 23.58 -13.16
C PHE A 259 -17.70 24.93 -13.87
N SER A 260 -16.54 25.58 -13.99
CA SER A 260 -16.37 26.78 -14.82
C SER A 260 -15.96 26.48 -16.26
N GLY A 261 -15.51 25.24 -16.52
CA GLY A 261 -15.01 24.78 -17.82
C GLY A 261 -16.05 24.09 -18.71
N ARG A 262 -15.54 23.48 -19.78
CA ARG A 262 -16.31 22.71 -20.77
C ARG A 262 -15.71 21.32 -20.94
N TYR A 263 -16.54 20.36 -21.35
CA TYR A 263 -16.08 18.99 -21.61
C TYR A 263 -15.69 18.79 -23.09
N PRO A 264 -14.43 18.45 -23.43
CA PRO A 264 -14.03 18.25 -24.82
C PRO A 264 -14.67 16.98 -25.41
N ALA A 265 -15.52 17.13 -26.42
CA ALA A 265 -16.30 16.02 -27.00
C ALA A 265 -15.41 14.87 -27.50
N ALA A 266 -14.22 15.19 -28.04
CA ALA A 266 -13.22 14.22 -28.48
C ALA A 266 -12.55 13.40 -27.36
N CYS A 267 -12.88 13.63 -26.09
CA CYS A 267 -12.56 12.70 -25.01
C CYS A 267 -13.41 11.43 -25.03
N GLY A 268 -14.58 11.45 -25.68
CA GLY A 268 -15.57 10.38 -25.58
C GLY A 268 -16.10 10.28 -24.15
N GLU A 269 -16.55 9.08 -23.76
CA GLU A 269 -16.91 8.81 -22.37
C GLU A 269 -15.66 8.74 -21.47
N ARG A 270 -15.67 9.39 -20.30
CA ARG A 270 -14.56 9.33 -19.31
C ARG A 270 -15.01 9.33 -17.87
N ASN A 271 -14.28 8.59 -17.05
CA ASN A 271 -14.36 8.63 -15.60
C ASN A 271 -13.30 9.56 -14.99
N TRP A 272 -13.69 10.30 -13.95
CA TRP A 272 -12.83 11.08 -13.09
C TRP A 272 -13.12 10.70 -11.63
N ALA A 273 -12.21 9.96 -11.01
CA ALA A 273 -12.24 9.70 -9.58
C ALA A 273 -11.65 10.90 -8.81
N ILE A 274 -12.37 11.36 -7.79
CA ILE A 274 -12.09 12.54 -6.96
C ILE A 274 -12.20 12.10 -5.51
N ALA A 275 -11.17 12.36 -4.70
CA ALA A 275 -11.27 12.19 -3.25
C ALA A 275 -12.27 13.21 -2.69
N TYR A 276 -13.18 12.77 -1.81
CA TYR A 276 -14.25 13.64 -1.33
C TYR A 276 -13.71 14.76 -0.42
N PRO A 277 -14.02 16.05 -0.68
CA PRO A 277 -13.36 17.19 -0.01
C PRO A 277 -13.54 17.24 1.51
N GLN A 278 -14.62 16.67 2.03
CA GLN A 278 -14.87 16.51 3.48
C GLN A 278 -14.79 15.01 3.85
N PRO A 279 -13.59 14.38 3.85
CA PRO A 279 -13.44 12.93 3.79
C PRO A 279 -14.16 12.18 4.91
N GLU A 280 -14.19 12.72 6.13
CA GLU A 280 -14.83 12.07 7.29
C GLU A 280 -16.35 11.98 7.20
N GLN A 281 -16.97 12.88 6.42
CA GLN A 281 -18.42 12.84 6.14
C GLN A 281 -18.79 11.81 5.07
N PHE A 282 -17.83 11.39 4.23
CA PHE A 282 -18.13 10.66 2.99
C PHE A 282 -18.86 9.33 3.24
N ALA A 283 -18.42 8.54 4.22
CA ALA A 283 -19.05 7.26 4.54
C ALA A 283 -20.53 7.45 4.92
N ARG A 284 -20.86 8.51 5.67
CA ARG A 284 -22.25 8.81 6.07
C ARG A 284 -23.11 9.24 4.89
N LEU A 285 -22.62 10.18 4.09
CA LEU A 285 -23.35 10.70 2.94
C LEU A 285 -23.53 9.64 1.83
N ALA A 286 -22.55 8.74 1.65
CA ALA A 286 -22.64 7.63 0.69
C ALA A 286 -23.56 6.49 1.19
N VAL A 287 -23.58 6.20 2.50
CA VAL A 287 -24.58 5.29 3.10
C VAL A 287 -26.00 5.86 2.95
N GLU A 288 -26.19 7.15 3.25
CA GLU A 288 -27.49 7.81 3.10
C GLU A 288 -27.95 7.83 1.64
N GLY A 289 -27.07 8.24 0.72
CA GLY A 289 -27.35 8.33 -0.71
C GLY A 289 -27.75 6.97 -1.28
N MET A 290 -26.95 5.93 -1.00
CA MET A 290 -27.25 4.56 -1.42
C MET A 290 -28.56 4.04 -0.81
N TRP A 291 -28.81 4.27 0.49
CA TRP A 291 -30.06 3.85 1.14
C TRP A 291 -31.29 4.45 0.47
N ARG A 292 -31.26 5.77 0.20
CA ARG A 292 -32.37 6.48 -0.44
C ARG A 292 -32.54 6.09 -1.92
N GLU A 293 -31.46 5.89 -2.68
CA GLU A 293 -31.52 5.41 -4.06
C GLU A 293 -32.13 3.99 -4.16
N MET A 294 -31.83 3.13 -3.17
CA MET A 294 -32.42 1.79 -3.05
C MET A 294 -33.89 1.79 -2.57
N GLY A 295 -34.56 2.94 -2.53
CA GLY A 295 -35.94 3.10 -2.05
C GLY A 295 -36.10 2.96 -0.54
N GLY A 296 -34.99 2.99 0.21
CA GLY A 296 -34.98 2.98 1.67
C GLY A 296 -35.38 4.34 2.24
N SER A 297 -36.23 4.33 3.27
CA SER A 297 -36.62 5.54 4.00
C SER A 297 -35.84 5.68 5.30
N LEU A 298 -35.55 6.91 5.69
CA LEU A 298 -34.85 7.29 6.91
C LEU A 298 -35.46 8.59 7.42
N THR A 299 -35.96 8.59 8.66
CA THR A 299 -36.55 9.78 9.32
C THR A 299 -35.59 10.47 10.28
N GLY A 300 -34.60 9.76 10.83
CA GLY A 300 -33.43 10.35 11.48
C GLY A 300 -32.38 10.80 10.46
N GLN A 301 -31.12 10.76 10.87
CA GLN A 301 -29.94 11.10 10.07
C GLN A 301 -28.97 9.92 9.96
N VAL A 302 -27.94 10.08 9.13
CA VAL A 302 -26.75 9.21 9.22
C VAL A 302 -25.69 9.93 10.04
N VAL A 303 -25.31 9.35 11.18
CA VAL A 303 -24.49 9.97 12.23
C VAL A 303 -23.27 9.11 12.58
N ASP A 304 -22.26 9.70 13.23
CA ASP A 304 -21.10 8.97 13.74
C ASP A 304 -21.35 8.55 15.20
N GLY A 305 -20.99 7.32 15.60
CA GLY A 305 -21.27 6.84 16.96
C GLY A 305 -20.59 5.53 17.32
N ILE A 306 -21.11 4.85 18.35
CA ILE A 306 -20.57 3.58 18.88
C ILE A 306 -21.71 2.57 18.96
N THR A 307 -21.49 1.33 18.50
CA THR A 307 -22.49 0.25 18.66
C THR A 307 -22.59 -0.18 20.13
N PRO A 308 -23.79 -0.20 20.76
CA PRO A 308 -23.94 -0.69 22.12
C PRO A 308 -23.50 -2.16 22.24
N ALA A 309 -22.59 -2.44 23.16
CA ALA A 309 -21.95 -3.76 23.32
C ALA A 309 -22.89 -4.91 23.72
N THR A 310 -24.15 -4.61 24.03
CA THR A 310 -25.22 -5.58 24.29
C THR A 310 -25.88 -6.10 23.01
N LEU A 311 -25.80 -5.39 21.88
CA LEU A 311 -26.44 -5.79 20.63
C LEU A 311 -25.73 -6.97 19.98
N GLN A 312 -26.50 -7.88 19.40
CA GLN A 312 -25.98 -8.95 18.55
C GLN A 312 -26.08 -8.53 17.07
N PRO A 313 -25.12 -8.93 16.22
CA PRO A 313 -25.13 -8.52 14.81
C PRO A 313 -26.29 -9.16 14.06
N LEU A 314 -27.14 -8.32 13.46
CA LEU A 314 -28.22 -8.72 12.55
C LEU A 314 -27.65 -9.44 11.32
N LEU A 315 -26.47 -9.01 10.85
CA LEU A 315 -25.66 -9.66 9.84
C LEU A 315 -24.18 -9.29 9.96
N THR A 316 -23.31 -10.08 9.32
CA THR A 316 -21.87 -9.81 9.18
C THR A 316 -21.45 -10.09 7.75
N GLU A 317 -21.15 -9.01 7.02
CA GLU A 317 -20.58 -9.04 5.68
C GLU A 317 -19.06 -9.29 5.79
N ARG A 318 -18.52 -10.15 4.91
CA ARG A 318 -17.07 -10.41 4.84
C ARG A 318 -16.50 -9.80 3.56
N SER A 319 -15.29 -9.27 3.65
CA SER A 319 -14.53 -8.79 2.49
C SER A 319 -14.19 -9.91 1.52
N ALA A 320 -13.72 -9.53 0.33
CA ALA A 320 -12.84 -10.39 -0.47
C ALA A 320 -11.60 -10.81 0.36
N THR A 321 -10.97 -11.92 -0.01
CA THR A 321 -9.81 -12.47 0.71
C THR A 321 -8.59 -11.56 0.61
N LEU A 322 -7.67 -11.64 1.58
CA LEU A 322 -6.40 -10.91 1.53
C LEU A 322 -5.65 -11.13 0.21
N ALA A 323 -5.64 -12.36 -0.33
CA ALA A 323 -5.05 -12.68 -1.63
C ALA A 323 -5.62 -11.83 -2.79
N GLU A 324 -6.94 -11.60 -2.81
CA GLU A 324 -7.61 -10.74 -3.79
C GLU A 324 -7.33 -9.25 -3.53
N ILE A 325 -7.33 -8.83 -2.26
CA ILE A 325 -7.05 -7.44 -1.87
C ILE A 325 -5.62 -7.04 -2.24
N ILE A 326 -4.61 -7.88 -1.96
CA ILE A 326 -3.22 -7.54 -2.30
C ILE A 326 -3.00 -7.46 -3.82
N ARG A 327 -3.80 -8.19 -4.62
CA ARG A 327 -3.77 -8.07 -6.08
C ARG A 327 -4.18 -6.68 -6.52
N ASP A 328 -5.25 -6.12 -5.98
CA ASP A 328 -5.64 -4.74 -6.32
C ASP A 328 -4.63 -3.70 -5.80
N VAL A 329 -4.12 -3.90 -4.57
CA VAL A 329 -3.04 -3.08 -3.99
C VAL A 329 -1.81 -3.05 -4.89
N ASN A 330 -1.35 -4.21 -5.39
CA ASN A 330 -0.09 -4.30 -6.13
C ASN A 330 -0.25 -4.01 -7.63
N LYS A 331 -1.31 -4.51 -8.29
CA LYS A 331 -1.61 -4.23 -9.72
C LYS A 331 -1.89 -2.75 -9.97
N TYR A 332 -2.77 -2.13 -9.16
CA TYR A 332 -3.18 -0.73 -9.34
C TYR A 332 -2.40 0.26 -8.47
N SER A 333 -1.54 -0.22 -7.56
CA SER A 333 -0.76 0.61 -6.64
C SER A 333 -1.60 1.45 -5.67
N ASN A 334 -2.81 1.00 -5.32
CA ASN A 334 -3.75 1.74 -4.48
C ASN A 334 -3.17 2.02 -3.07
N ASN A 335 -3.16 3.28 -2.65
CA ASN A 335 -2.59 3.72 -1.37
C ASN A 335 -3.45 3.30 -0.18
N VAL A 336 -4.68 3.80 -0.08
CA VAL A 336 -5.55 3.56 1.08
C VAL A 336 -5.82 2.07 1.33
N MET A 337 -5.89 1.25 0.27
CA MET A 337 -5.96 -0.21 0.42
C MET A 337 -4.69 -0.80 1.06
N ALA A 338 -3.49 -0.31 0.71
CA ALA A 338 -2.25 -0.76 1.34
C ALA A 338 -2.18 -0.30 2.80
N ASP A 339 -2.62 0.92 3.10
CA ASP A 339 -2.64 1.44 4.47
C ASP A 339 -3.63 0.66 5.36
N HIS A 340 -4.75 0.20 4.83
CA HIS A 340 -5.64 -0.76 5.48
C HIS A 340 -4.99 -2.15 5.71
N VAL A 341 -4.27 -2.68 4.72
CA VAL A 341 -3.55 -3.96 4.84
C VAL A 341 -2.45 -3.85 5.91
N PHE A 342 -1.78 -2.70 6.01
CA PHE A 342 -0.81 -2.39 7.05
C PHE A 342 -1.45 -2.35 8.44
N LEU A 343 -2.55 -1.60 8.60
CA LEU A 343 -3.32 -1.54 9.85
C LEU A 343 -3.84 -2.93 10.30
N ALA A 344 -4.23 -3.80 9.37
CA ALA A 344 -4.64 -5.17 9.70
C ALA A 344 -3.54 -6.01 10.35
N MET A 345 -2.25 -5.73 10.09
CA MET A 345 -1.14 -6.54 10.63
C MET A 345 -1.04 -6.50 12.16
N CYS A 346 -1.56 -5.46 12.81
CA CYS A 346 -1.57 -5.32 14.27
C CYS A 346 -2.84 -5.86 14.95
N SER A 347 -3.83 -6.36 14.20
CA SER A 347 -4.99 -7.04 14.80
C SER A 347 -4.63 -8.41 15.41
N VAL A 348 -3.57 -9.06 14.91
CA VAL A 348 -3.07 -10.33 15.45
C VAL A 348 -2.35 -10.09 16.78
N GLY A 349 -2.89 -10.69 17.85
CA GLY A 349 -2.38 -10.58 19.22
C GLY A 349 -3.05 -9.50 20.07
N ASN A 350 -3.69 -8.50 19.46
CA ASN A 350 -4.29 -7.34 20.14
C ASN A 350 -5.83 -7.39 20.15
N GLN A 351 -6.41 -8.51 20.60
CA GLN A 351 -7.88 -8.62 20.67
C GLN A 351 -8.47 -7.56 21.61
N GLY A 352 -9.52 -6.87 21.13
CA GLY A 352 -10.20 -5.81 21.90
C GLY A 352 -9.48 -4.44 21.92
N GLN A 353 -8.36 -4.27 21.22
CA GLN A 353 -7.74 -2.95 21.02
C GLN A 353 -8.03 -2.42 19.61
N PRO A 354 -8.31 -1.11 19.44
CA PRO A 354 -8.39 -0.50 18.11
C PRO A 354 -7.05 -0.60 17.37
N VAL A 355 -7.09 -0.87 16.06
CA VAL A 355 -5.87 -0.83 15.24
C VAL A 355 -5.41 0.61 15.02
N SER A 356 -4.10 0.82 15.02
CA SER A 356 -3.47 2.13 14.82
C SER A 356 -2.15 2.00 14.06
N PHE A 357 -1.66 3.10 13.51
CA PHE A 357 -0.41 3.11 12.74
C PHE A 357 0.79 2.68 13.61
N GLU A 358 0.89 3.12 14.86
CA GLU A 358 1.98 2.77 15.77
C GLU A 358 2.02 1.25 16.03
N GLY A 359 0.85 0.63 16.20
CA GLY A 359 0.73 -0.82 16.33
C GLY A 359 1.13 -1.57 15.05
N ALA A 360 0.78 -1.03 13.88
CA ALA A 360 1.14 -1.60 12.58
C ALA A 360 2.63 -1.46 12.27
N GLN A 361 3.24 -0.32 12.61
CA GLN A 361 4.68 -0.06 12.54
C GLN A 361 5.46 -1.05 13.43
N ALA A 362 5.04 -1.21 14.69
CA ALA A 362 5.64 -2.19 15.60
C ALA A 362 5.51 -3.64 15.09
N ALA A 363 4.35 -4.01 14.53
CA ALA A 363 4.13 -5.32 13.91
C ALA A 363 5.01 -5.55 12.67
N ALA A 364 5.20 -4.52 11.83
CA ALA A 364 6.04 -4.55 10.64
C ALA A 364 7.54 -4.68 11.01
N GLN A 365 8.03 -3.86 11.94
CA GLN A 365 9.43 -3.87 12.37
C GLN A 365 9.80 -5.21 13.03
N LEU A 366 8.93 -5.72 13.92
CA LEU A 366 9.13 -7.01 14.58
C LEU A 366 9.19 -8.17 13.58
N TRP A 367 8.38 -8.11 12.52
CA TRP A 367 8.40 -9.08 11.43
C TRP A 367 9.65 -8.93 10.55
N TRP A 368 10.02 -7.72 10.17
CA TRP A 368 11.22 -7.45 9.36
C TRP A 368 12.51 -7.97 10.02
N GLU A 369 12.66 -7.75 11.32
CA GLU A 369 13.81 -8.23 12.09
C GLU A 369 13.75 -9.75 12.31
N ARG A 370 12.64 -10.28 12.86
CA ARG A 370 12.58 -11.68 13.32
C ARG A 370 12.22 -12.71 12.25
N ARG A 371 11.49 -12.32 11.21
CA ARG A 371 11.04 -13.23 10.14
C ARG A 371 12.01 -13.24 8.95
N ILE A 372 12.48 -12.06 8.53
CA ILE A 372 13.36 -11.88 7.38
C ILE A 372 14.84 -11.89 7.78
N GLY A 373 15.16 -11.62 9.06
CA GLY A 373 16.55 -11.54 9.53
C GLY A 373 17.27 -10.26 9.09
N ASN A 374 16.53 -9.22 8.69
CA ASN A 374 17.12 -7.94 8.32
C ASN A 374 17.51 -7.13 9.57
N PRO A 375 18.61 -6.34 9.52
CA PRO A 375 19.08 -5.62 10.69
C PRO A 375 18.10 -4.50 11.12
N PRO A 376 18.01 -4.19 12.42
CA PRO A 376 17.22 -3.06 12.92
C PRO A 376 17.53 -1.75 12.19
N GLY A 377 16.51 -0.92 11.96
CA GLY A 377 16.65 0.36 11.25
C GLY A 377 16.86 0.25 9.73
N SER A 378 16.97 -0.94 9.12
CA SER A 378 17.03 -1.09 7.64
C SER A 378 15.68 -0.93 6.93
N LEU A 379 14.63 -0.68 7.70
CA LEU A 379 13.27 -0.35 7.29
C LEU A 379 12.79 0.79 8.19
N LEU A 380 12.14 1.79 7.59
CA LEU A 380 11.37 2.82 8.28
C LEU A 380 10.02 2.90 7.56
N MET A 381 8.94 2.62 8.28
CA MET A 381 7.57 2.75 7.80
C MET A 381 6.81 3.68 8.73
N ASP A 382 6.12 4.67 8.17
CA ASP A 382 5.08 5.44 8.81
C ASP A 382 3.69 4.90 8.40
N ASN A 383 3.54 4.57 7.12
CA ASN A 383 2.34 4.03 6.50
C ASN A 383 2.63 2.78 5.62
N GLY A 384 1.57 2.14 5.13
CA GLY A 384 1.63 0.92 4.32
C GLY A 384 1.80 1.16 2.82
N SER A 385 1.44 2.34 2.33
CA SER A 385 1.43 2.69 0.92
C SER A 385 2.78 3.18 0.39
N GLY A 386 3.65 3.69 1.25
CA GLY A 386 4.90 4.35 0.84
C GLY A 386 4.68 5.73 0.22
N LEU A 387 3.50 6.35 0.43
CA LEU A 387 3.27 7.77 0.16
C LEU A 387 3.75 8.56 1.38
N SER A 388 5.05 8.84 1.44
CA SER A 388 5.67 9.43 2.63
C SER A 388 6.93 10.22 2.30
N ARG A 389 7.26 11.18 3.16
CA ARG A 389 8.56 11.87 3.17
C ARG A 389 9.60 11.13 4.00
N ASP A 390 9.17 10.23 4.90
CA ASP A 390 10.00 9.62 5.94
C ASP A 390 10.20 8.11 5.76
N ALA A 391 9.31 7.42 5.02
CA ALA A 391 9.48 6.01 4.71
C ALA A 391 10.82 5.71 3.99
N ARG A 392 11.58 4.73 4.48
CA ARG A 392 12.87 4.28 3.91
C ARG A 392 12.98 2.76 3.92
N VAL A 393 13.76 2.23 2.99
CA VAL A 393 14.20 0.82 3.02
C VAL A 393 15.58 0.71 2.36
N THR A 394 16.33 -0.33 2.69
CA THR A 394 17.55 -0.69 1.94
C THR A 394 17.21 -1.64 0.78
N ALA A 395 17.91 -1.52 -0.36
CA ALA A 395 17.66 -2.40 -1.51
C ALA A 395 18.01 -3.87 -1.20
N GLN A 396 19.05 -4.09 -0.40
CA GLN A 396 19.45 -5.39 0.17
C GLN A 396 18.35 -5.98 1.06
N GLY A 397 17.73 -5.16 1.91
CA GLY A 397 16.67 -5.59 2.82
C GLY A 397 15.42 -6.04 2.07
N LEU A 398 14.95 -5.22 1.13
CA LEU A 398 13.82 -5.56 0.26
C LEU A 398 14.13 -6.75 -0.67
N GLY A 399 15.38 -6.88 -1.11
CA GLY A 399 15.87 -8.02 -1.89
C GLY A 399 15.83 -9.34 -1.12
N ARG A 400 16.36 -9.36 0.11
CA ARG A 400 16.25 -10.52 1.03
C ARG A 400 14.81 -10.88 1.35
N MET A 401 13.96 -9.87 1.56
CA MET A 401 12.53 -10.10 1.80
C MET A 401 11.87 -10.80 0.61
N LEU A 402 12.25 -10.48 -0.63
CA LEU A 402 11.79 -11.17 -1.83
C LEU A 402 12.39 -12.58 -1.99
N MET A 403 13.65 -12.82 -1.64
CA MET A 403 14.18 -14.20 -1.57
C MET A 403 13.42 -15.07 -0.57
N HIS A 404 13.16 -14.53 0.63
CA HIS A 404 12.40 -15.21 1.67
C HIS A 404 10.94 -15.44 1.26
N ALA A 405 10.31 -14.46 0.62
CA ALA A 405 8.97 -14.59 0.06
C ALA A 405 8.90 -15.64 -1.06
N TRP A 406 9.95 -15.83 -1.86
CA TRP A 406 10.02 -16.88 -2.88
C TRP A 406 9.94 -18.29 -2.29
N GLN A 407 10.55 -18.50 -1.12
CA GLN A 407 10.57 -19.77 -0.40
C GLN A 407 9.36 -19.95 0.54
N SER A 408 8.40 -19.01 0.53
CA SER A 408 7.26 -18.98 1.43
C SER A 408 6.04 -19.73 0.87
N PRO A 409 5.21 -20.41 1.68
CA PRO A 409 3.98 -21.04 1.21
C PRO A 409 3.00 -20.09 0.51
N VAL A 410 3.05 -18.79 0.83
CA VAL A 410 2.23 -17.72 0.24
C VAL A 410 2.92 -17.00 -0.95
N MET A 411 3.98 -17.60 -1.50
CA MET A 411 4.65 -17.13 -2.73
C MET A 411 3.67 -16.96 -3.90
N PRO A 412 2.74 -17.91 -4.20
CA PRO A 412 1.87 -17.82 -5.37
C PRO A 412 0.99 -16.57 -5.34
N GLU A 413 0.40 -16.24 -4.19
CA GLU A 413 -0.45 -15.07 -3.98
C GLU A 413 0.34 -13.77 -4.12
N LEU A 414 1.52 -13.67 -3.48
CA LEU A 414 2.37 -12.48 -3.62
C LEU A 414 2.83 -12.29 -5.07
N LEU A 415 3.27 -13.36 -5.73
CA LEU A 415 3.70 -13.33 -7.13
C LEU A 415 2.57 -12.86 -8.05
N ALA A 416 1.41 -13.50 -7.96
CA ALA A 416 0.24 -13.17 -8.80
C ALA A 416 -0.32 -11.76 -8.53
N SER A 417 -0.09 -11.21 -7.33
CA SER A 417 -0.49 -9.84 -7.00
C SER A 417 0.29 -8.77 -7.78
N MET A 418 1.55 -9.03 -8.14
CA MET A 418 2.43 -8.03 -8.75
C MET A 418 2.15 -7.79 -10.24
N PRO A 419 2.28 -6.55 -10.75
CA PRO A 419 2.16 -6.25 -12.18
C PRO A 419 3.07 -7.11 -13.06
N ALA A 420 2.50 -7.70 -14.11
CA ALA A 420 3.24 -8.50 -15.08
C ALA A 420 3.86 -7.59 -16.15
N VAL A 421 5.16 -7.78 -16.41
CA VAL A 421 5.95 -7.00 -17.38
C VAL A 421 5.29 -7.02 -18.75
N GLY A 422 5.05 -5.83 -19.33
CA GLY A 422 4.40 -5.66 -20.64
C GLY A 422 2.90 -5.97 -20.70
N VAL A 423 2.30 -6.56 -19.66
CA VAL A 423 0.93 -7.11 -19.70
C VAL A 423 -0.06 -6.28 -18.90
N ASP A 424 0.13 -6.10 -17.58
CA ASP A 424 -0.89 -5.53 -16.70
C ASP A 424 -0.38 -4.55 -15.63
N GLY A 425 -1.33 -4.02 -14.84
CA GLY A 425 -1.07 -3.08 -13.77
C GLY A 425 -0.24 -1.86 -14.21
N THR A 426 0.71 -1.45 -13.36
CA THR A 426 1.63 -0.35 -13.66
C THR A 426 2.74 -0.72 -14.66
N MET A 427 2.93 -2.00 -14.98
CA MET A 427 3.96 -2.51 -15.90
C MET A 427 3.48 -2.77 -17.33
N ARG A 428 2.17 -2.63 -17.63
CA ARG A 428 1.56 -2.73 -18.97
C ARG A 428 2.21 -1.88 -20.08
N ARG A 429 3.02 -0.87 -19.74
CA ARG A 429 3.74 -0.01 -20.71
C ARG A 429 5.25 -0.27 -20.78
N SER A 430 5.78 -1.21 -20.00
CA SER A 430 7.16 -1.68 -20.12
C SER A 430 7.40 -2.26 -21.51
N ARG A 431 8.60 -2.07 -22.05
CA ARG A 431 9.06 -2.61 -23.33
C ARG A 431 10.17 -3.65 -23.17
N ALA A 432 10.45 -4.08 -21.94
CA ALA A 432 11.41 -5.15 -21.69
C ALA A 432 10.97 -6.43 -22.43
N SER A 433 11.93 -7.16 -22.99
CA SER A 433 11.72 -8.44 -23.64
C SER A 433 11.45 -9.58 -22.64
N ALA A 434 11.95 -9.46 -21.42
CA ALA A 434 11.86 -10.49 -20.40
C ALA A 434 10.51 -10.53 -19.66
N ALA A 435 10.08 -11.75 -19.33
CA ALA A 435 8.92 -11.96 -18.46
C ALA A 435 9.28 -11.68 -16.99
N GLY A 436 8.39 -11.01 -16.27
CA GLY A 436 8.60 -10.68 -14.86
C GLY A 436 7.33 -10.25 -14.14
N HIS A 437 7.39 -10.21 -12.81
CA HIS A 437 6.34 -9.77 -11.90
C HIS A 437 6.94 -8.72 -10.97
N ILE A 438 6.63 -7.44 -11.22
CA ILE A 438 7.37 -6.29 -10.68
C ILE A 438 6.40 -5.22 -10.17
N LYS A 439 6.54 -4.87 -8.89
CA LYS A 439 5.93 -3.67 -8.32
C LYS A 439 6.75 -2.44 -8.67
N THR A 440 6.08 -1.40 -9.16
CA THR A 440 6.69 -0.07 -9.35
C THR A 440 6.43 0.85 -8.16
N GLY A 441 7.37 1.75 -7.90
CA GLY A 441 7.19 2.94 -7.06
C GLY A 441 7.47 4.21 -7.85
N SER A 442 6.70 5.28 -7.63
CA SER A 442 7.00 6.61 -8.19
C SER A 442 6.48 7.70 -7.25
N LEU A 443 7.29 8.75 -7.05
CA LEU A 443 6.92 10.05 -6.48
C LEU A 443 7.56 11.13 -7.37
N ARG A 444 7.50 12.41 -6.95
CA ARG A 444 8.15 13.55 -7.65
C ARG A 444 9.63 13.30 -7.95
N ASP A 445 10.34 12.76 -6.97
CA ASP A 445 11.80 12.65 -6.84
C ASP A 445 12.26 11.20 -6.62
N VAL A 446 11.34 10.24 -6.76
CA VAL A 446 11.58 8.81 -6.54
C VAL A 446 11.03 8.00 -7.70
N ASN A 447 11.78 7.02 -8.17
CA ASN A 447 11.27 6.01 -9.10
C ASN A 447 11.94 4.67 -8.81
N ALA A 448 11.17 3.59 -8.79
CA ALA A 448 11.64 2.31 -8.27
C ALA A 448 10.95 1.11 -8.92
N ILE A 449 11.68 -0.01 -8.99
CA ILE A 449 11.16 -1.34 -9.27
C ILE A 449 11.59 -2.32 -8.18
N ALA A 450 10.72 -3.27 -7.84
CA ALA A 450 11.05 -4.41 -6.99
C ALA A 450 10.19 -5.62 -7.39
N GLY A 451 10.78 -6.82 -7.48
CA GLY A 451 10.05 -8.05 -7.82
C GLY A 451 10.94 -9.12 -8.43
N TYR A 452 10.36 -9.97 -9.27
CA TYR A 452 11.03 -11.12 -9.90
C TYR A 452 11.09 -10.98 -11.42
N VAL A 453 12.21 -11.43 -12.00
CA VAL A 453 12.43 -11.58 -13.45
C VAL A 453 12.70 -13.05 -13.76
N LEU A 454 12.18 -13.55 -14.88
CA LEU A 454 12.51 -14.88 -15.41
C LEU A 454 13.72 -14.78 -16.34
N GLY A 455 14.78 -15.50 -16.00
CA GLY A 455 16.01 -15.60 -16.80
C GLY A 455 15.85 -16.51 -18.01
N ARG A 456 16.74 -16.32 -19.00
CA ARG A 456 16.88 -17.15 -20.19
C ARG A 456 17.33 -18.57 -19.86
N SER A 457 17.97 -18.79 -18.70
CA SER A 457 18.26 -20.11 -18.14
C SER A 457 17.02 -20.86 -17.62
N GLY A 458 15.89 -20.16 -17.44
CA GLY A 458 14.71 -20.64 -16.71
C GLY A 458 14.76 -20.37 -15.19
N GLN A 459 15.91 -19.98 -14.64
CA GLN A 459 16.02 -19.51 -13.25
C GLN A 459 15.29 -18.19 -13.06
N ARG A 460 14.81 -17.91 -11.84
CA ARG A 460 14.25 -16.60 -11.48
C ARG A 460 15.25 -15.79 -10.67
N HIS A 461 15.22 -14.48 -10.86
CA HIS A 461 16.07 -13.52 -10.17
C HIS A 461 15.20 -12.48 -9.48
N VAL A 462 15.56 -12.13 -8.25
CA VAL A 462 15.04 -10.93 -7.58
C VAL A 462 15.74 -9.71 -8.20
N VAL A 463 14.98 -8.65 -8.48
CA VAL A 463 15.52 -7.32 -8.80
C VAL A 463 14.90 -6.29 -7.86
N VAL A 464 15.75 -5.43 -7.30
CA VAL A 464 15.37 -4.21 -6.58
C VAL A 464 16.25 -3.08 -7.07
N ALA A 465 15.64 -2.04 -7.64
CA ALA A 465 16.34 -0.83 -8.06
C ALA A 465 15.51 0.39 -7.68
N ILE A 466 16.10 1.30 -6.91
CA ILE A 466 15.47 2.50 -6.37
C ILE A 466 16.32 3.71 -6.75
N ILE A 467 15.69 4.70 -7.36
CA ILE A 467 16.33 5.96 -7.77
C ILE A 467 15.73 7.09 -6.93
N ASN A 468 16.58 7.89 -6.29
CA ASN A 468 16.19 9.09 -5.55
C ASN A 468 16.91 10.30 -6.17
N HIS A 469 16.23 10.99 -7.07
CA HIS A 469 16.76 12.13 -7.84
C HIS A 469 15.61 13.00 -8.38
N PRO A 470 15.74 14.33 -8.50
CA PRO A 470 14.71 15.17 -9.13
C PRO A 470 14.29 14.71 -10.53
N ASN A 471 15.22 14.15 -11.31
CA ASN A 471 14.93 13.62 -12.64
C ASN A 471 14.43 12.16 -12.65
N ALA A 472 14.19 11.51 -11.50
CA ALA A 472 13.89 10.07 -11.43
C ALA A 472 12.68 9.64 -12.28
N ALA A 473 11.72 10.54 -12.54
CA ALA A 473 10.62 10.30 -13.48
C ALA A 473 11.09 9.95 -14.91
N ALA A 474 12.22 10.50 -15.37
CA ALA A 474 12.79 10.27 -16.70
C ALA A 474 13.47 8.90 -16.87
N ALA A 475 13.82 8.20 -15.77
CA ALA A 475 14.28 6.81 -15.82
C ALA A 475 13.14 5.79 -16.09
N ARG A 476 11.87 6.22 -16.10
CA ARG A 476 10.72 5.32 -16.24
C ARG A 476 10.67 4.71 -17.64
N GLY A 477 10.56 3.38 -17.70
CA GLY A 477 10.65 2.64 -18.96
C GLY A 477 12.11 2.38 -19.26
N GLU A 478 12.70 3.12 -20.22
CA GLU A 478 13.99 2.83 -20.86
C GLU A 478 15.11 2.32 -19.93
N ALA A 479 15.36 2.95 -18.77
CA ALA A 479 16.36 2.46 -17.83
C ALA A 479 15.91 1.15 -17.17
N PHE A 480 14.75 1.14 -16.49
CA PHE A 480 14.28 -0.06 -15.79
C PHE A 480 14.02 -1.25 -16.72
N ASP A 481 13.54 -1.02 -17.94
CA ASP A 481 13.35 -2.05 -18.96
C ASP A 481 14.71 -2.67 -19.36
N ALA A 482 15.74 -1.85 -19.61
CA ALA A 482 17.09 -2.32 -19.89
C ALA A 482 17.76 -3.06 -18.71
N LEU A 483 17.41 -2.71 -17.47
CA LEU A 483 17.85 -3.46 -16.28
C LEU A 483 17.13 -4.81 -16.18
N ILE A 484 15.82 -4.86 -16.43
CA ILE A 484 15.02 -6.09 -16.43
C ILE A 484 15.56 -7.07 -17.47
N ASP A 485 15.83 -6.60 -18.69
CA ASP A 485 16.40 -7.44 -19.76
C ASP A 485 17.82 -7.93 -19.44
N TRP A 486 18.67 -7.13 -18.79
CA TRP A 486 19.98 -7.60 -18.34
C TRP A 486 19.91 -8.62 -17.20
N VAL A 487 18.98 -8.44 -16.24
CA VAL A 487 18.75 -9.45 -15.18
C VAL A 487 18.31 -10.78 -15.81
N ALA A 488 17.50 -10.74 -16.86
CA ALA A 488 17.05 -11.92 -17.60
C ALA A 488 18.14 -12.58 -18.47
N ASP A 489 19.15 -11.82 -18.91
CA ASP A 489 20.29 -12.38 -19.64
C ASP A 489 21.28 -13.02 -18.64
N ASP A 490 20.91 -14.20 -18.15
CA ASP A 490 21.59 -14.94 -17.08
C ASP A 490 22.29 -16.23 -17.55
N LEU A 491 22.31 -16.47 -18.86
CA LEU A 491 23.07 -17.57 -19.45
C LEU A 491 24.57 -17.35 -19.27
N PRO A 492 25.37 -18.42 -19.06
CA PRO A 492 26.82 -18.31 -19.05
C PRO A 492 27.33 -17.68 -20.34
N GLN A 493 28.16 -16.63 -20.21
CA GLN A 493 28.88 -16.05 -21.34
C GLN A 493 29.80 -17.13 -21.93
N VAL A 494 29.42 -17.70 -23.08
CA VAL A 494 30.27 -18.65 -23.80
C VAL A 494 31.53 -17.90 -24.21
N PRO A 495 32.73 -18.30 -23.74
CA PRO A 495 33.96 -17.63 -24.14
C PRO A 495 34.13 -17.81 -25.65
N VAL A 496 34.14 -16.70 -26.38
CA VAL A 496 34.42 -16.72 -27.83
C VAL A 496 35.84 -17.25 -27.99
N ALA A 497 35.95 -18.52 -28.39
CA ALA A 497 37.22 -19.12 -28.71
C ALA A 497 37.85 -18.32 -29.85
N ASN A 498 39.01 -17.70 -29.60
CA ASN A 498 39.72 -16.92 -30.59
C ASN A 498 40.04 -17.79 -31.81
N ALA A 499 39.28 -17.62 -32.88
CA ALA A 499 39.44 -18.34 -34.13
C ALA A 499 40.68 -17.79 -34.89
N GLN A 500 41.87 -18.14 -34.40
CA GLN A 500 43.11 -17.92 -35.14
C GLN A 500 43.12 -18.78 -36.41
N ARG A 501 42.92 -18.13 -37.55
CA ARG A 501 43.35 -18.55 -38.89
C ARG A 501 43.69 -17.31 -39.71
#